data_AF-A0A4W5R4C4-F1
#
_entry.id   AF-A0A4W5R4C4-F1
#
_cell.length_a   1.000
_cell.length_b   1.000
_cell.length_c   1.000
_cell.angle_alpha   90.00
_cell.angle_beta   90.00
_cell.angle_gamma   90.00
#
_symmetry.space_group_name_H-M   'P 1'
#
loop_
_entity.id
_entity.type
_entity.pdbx_description
1 polymer ?
#
loop_
_entity_poly.entity_id
_entity_poly.type
_entity_poly.pdbx_seq_one_letter_code
_entity_poly.pdbx_strand_id
1 'polypeptide(L)'
;MALLVVLREIQRAVEQQGLKEPTLPAVQHRMRALADLEGRLAALRSELQSLEAADRAAAQTTPNPERGGATQELETLWEETHRAITERLDHCGGLIELLKRFQMVHSRLSSTLQRAERTISEQASYMGKDN
;
A
#
# COMPACT_ATOMS: atom_id res chain seq x y z
N MET A 1 -19.42 -18.61 -9.15
CA MET A 1 -18.14 -19.06 -8.53
C MET A 1 -16.89 -18.43 -9.13
N ALA A 2 -16.87 -17.91 -10.36
CA ALA A 2 -15.69 -17.24 -10.93
C ALA A 2 -15.30 -15.94 -10.19
N LEU A 3 -16.26 -15.05 -9.90
CA LEU A 3 -16.03 -13.80 -9.17
C LEU A 3 -15.38 -14.01 -7.79
N LEU A 4 -15.87 -14.98 -7.03
CA LEU A 4 -15.32 -15.32 -5.71
C LEU A 4 -13.85 -15.78 -5.80
N VAL A 5 -13.50 -16.52 -6.86
CA VAL A 5 -12.11 -16.95 -7.10
C VAL A 5 -11.22 -15.75 -7.36
N VAL A 6 -11.62 -14.86 -8.27
CA VAL A 6 -10.85 -13.65 -8.60
C VAL A 6 -10.71 -12.74 -7.38
N LEU A 7 -11.76 -12.57 -6.58
CA LEU A 7 -11.73 -11.75 -5.38
C LEU A 7 -10.76 -12.31 -4.33
N ARG A 8 -10.77 -13.64 -4.12
CA ARG A 8 -9.80 -14.32 -3.24
C ARG A 8 -8.37 -14.23 -3.77
N GLU A 9 -8.17 -14.24 -5.07
CA GLU A 9 -6.85 -14.01 -5.68
C GLU A 9 -6.34 -12.60 -5.42
N ILE A 10 -7.20 -11.58 -5.54
CA ILE A 10 -6.85 -10.20 -5.19
C ILE A 10 -6.50 -10.13 -3.71
N GLN A 11 -7.32 -10.69 -2.82
CA GLN A 11 -7.05 -10.70 -1.38
C GLN A 11 -5.68 -11.32 -1.05
N ARG A 12 -5.36 -12.50 -1.61
CA ARG A 12 -4.04 -13.13 -1.44
C ARG A 12 -2.92 -12.25 -1.99
N ALA A 13 -3.11 -11.64 -3.15
CA ALA A 13 -2.11 -10.76 -3.75
C ALA A 13 -1.84 -9.54 -2.87
N VAL A 14 -2.88 -8.99 -2.22
CA VAL A 14 -2.78 -7.90 -1.23
C VAL A 14 -2.00 -8.36 0.01
N GLU A 15 -2.28 -9.54 0.54
CA GLU A 15 -1.56 -10.13 1.69
C GLU A 15 -0.08 -10.38 1.39
N GLN A 16 0.24 -10.72 0.14
CA GLN A 16 1.62 -10.91 -0.32
C GLN A 16 2.40 -9.61 -0.51
N GLN A 17 1.75 -8.43 -0.44
CA GLN A 17 2.42 -7.13 -0.52
C GLN A 17 3.17 -6.80 0.79
N GLY A 18 4.25 -7.53 1.04
CA GLY A 18 5.22 -7.28 2.10
C GLY A 18 6.29 -6.26 1.70
N LEU A 19 6.85 -5.56 2.69
CA LEU A 19 7.99 -4.68 2.49
C LEU A 19 9.26 -5.38 2.99
N LYS A 20 10.20 -5.71 2.10
CA LYS A 20 11.49 -6.35 2.46
C LYS A 20 12.51 -5.34 2.97
N GLU A 21 12.48 -4.13 2.43
CA GLU A 21 13.45 -3.08 2.73
C GLU A 21 12.75 -1.76 3.04
N PRO A 22 13.16 -1.03 4.08
CA PRO A 22 12.60 0.28 4.43
C PRO A 22 13.21 1.40 3.57
N THR A 23 13.18 1.25 2.25
CA THR A 23 13.72 2.25 1.30
C THR A 23 12.60 2.92 0.52
N LEU A 24 12.82 4.18 0.11
CA LEU A 24 11.83 4.95 -0.65
C LEU A 24 11.40 4.23 -1.95
N PRO A 25 12.32 3.65 -2.76
CA PRO A 25 11.93 2.91 -3.96
C PRO A 25 11.10 1.66 -3.65
N ALA A 26 11.41 0.93 -2.57
CA ALA A 26 10.65 -0.26 -2.17
C ALA A 26 9.21 0.08 -1.76
N VAL A 27 9.03 1.15 -0.97
CA VAL A 27 7.68 1.61 -0.58
C VAL A 27 6.90 2.13 -1.79
N GLN A 28 7.53 2.87 -2.70
CA GLN A 28 6.89 3.33 -3.94
C GLN A 28 6.47 2.18 -4.85
N HIS A 29 7.29 1.12 -4.95
CA HIS A 29 6.94 -0.07 -5.71
C HIS A 29 5.72 -0.79 -5.11
N ARG A 30 5.71 -0.97 -3.79
CA ARG A 30 4.56 -1.54 -3.06
C ARG A 30 3.29 -0.72 -3.28
N MET A 31 3.38 0.60 -3.20
CA MET A 31 2.24 1.50 -3.41
C MET A 31 1.65 1.36 -4.82
N ARG A 32 2.50 1.25 -5.86
CA ARG A 32 2.04 0.99 -7.23
C ARG A 32 1.33 -0.36 -7.34
N ALA A 33 1.92 -1.43 -6.79
CA ALA A 33 1.31 -2.76 -6.82
C ALA A 33 -0.06 -2.79 -6.10
N LEU A 34 -0.21 -2.07 -4.98
CA LEU A 34 -1.48 -1.93 -4.28
C LEU A 34 -2.51 -1.14 -5.12
N ALA A 35 -2.11 -0.06 -5.78
CA ALA A 35 -2.99 0.72 -6.65
C ALA A 35 -3.46 -0.10 -7.87
N ASP A 36 -2.59 -0.95 -8.44
CA ASP A 36 -2.97 -1.87 -9.52
C ASP A 36 -4.02 -2.89 -9.04
N LEU A 37 -3.87 -3.40 -7.81
CA LEU A 37 -4.85 -4.30 -7.18
C LEU A 37 -6.17 -3.58 -6.88
N GLU A 38 -6.13 -2.33 -6.44
CA GLU A 38 -7.32 -1.48 -6.27
C GLU A 38 -8.08 -1.30 -7.58
N GLY A 39 -7.38 -1.01 -8.68
CA GLY A 39 -7.97 -0.88 -10.01
C GLY A 39 -8.64 -2.18 -10.48
N ARG A 40 -8.00 -3.33 -10.24
CA ARG A 40 -8.59 -4.65 -10.52
C ARG A 40 -9.84 -4.90 -9.67
N LEU A 41 -9.80 -4.55 -8.38
CA LEU A 41 -10.95 -4.70 -7.47
C LEU A 41 -12.12 -3.80 -7.87
N ALA A 42 -11.83 -2.56 -8.29
CA ALA A 42 -12.81 -1.61 -8.78
C ALA A 42 -13.50 -2.12 -10.06
N ALA A 43 -12.77 -2.78 -10.97
CA ALA A 43 -13.34 -3.37 -12.17
C ALA A 43 -14.39 -4.46 -11.86
N LEU A 44 -14.23 -5.21 -10.76
CA LEU A 44 -15.20 -6.22 -10.32
C LEU A 44 -16.49 -5.63 -9.73
N ARG A 45 -16.49 -4.33 -9.37
CA ARG A 45 -17.64 -3.71 -8.69
C ARG A 45 -18.89 -3.71 -9.56
N SER A 46 -18.74 -3.49 -10.87
CA SER A 46 -19.86 -3.48 -11.82
C SER A 46 -20.50 -4.87 -11.97
N GLU A 47 -19.68 -5.92 -12.01
CA GLU A 47 -20.16 -7.31 -12.05
C GLU A 47 -20.92 -7.68 -10.77
N LEU A 48 -20.41 -7.29 -9.60
CA LEU A 48 -21.08 -7.46 -8.30
C LEU A 48 -22.44 -6.75 -8.29
N GLN A 49 -22.50 -5.47 -8.67
CA GLN A 49 -23.75 -4.71 -8.73
C GLN A 49 -24.79 -5.33 -9.68
N SER A 50 -24.35 -5.88 -10.81
CA SER A 50 -25.24 -6.58 -11.74
C SER A 50 -25.85 -7.85 -11.13
N LEU A 51 -25.06 -8.57 -10.33
CA LEU A 51 -25.50 -9.77 -9.62
C LEU A 51 -26.51 -9.42 -8.53
N GLU A 52 -26.22 -8.40 -7.74
CA GLU A 52 -27.12 -7.84 -6.72
C GLU A 52 -28.48 -7.45 -7.31
N ALA A 53 -28.47 -6.76 -8.46
CA ALA A 53 -29.68 -6.34 -9.15
C ALA A 53 -30.50 -7.55 -9.65
N ALA A 54 -29.82 -8.56 -10.20
CA ALA A 54 -30.46 -9.80 -10.64
C ALA A 54 -31.09 -10.58 -9.48
N ASP A 55 -30.40 -10.65 -8.34
CA ASP A 55 -30.92 -11.32 -7.14
C ASP A 55 -32.11 -10.58 -6.54
N ARG A 56 -32.08 -9.24 -6.48
CA ARG A 56 -33.23 -8.43 -6.04
C ARG A 56 -34.43 -8.61 -6.96
N ALA A 57 -34.24 -8.72 -8.27
CA ALA A 57 -35.32 -9.00 -9.21
C ALA A 57 -35.90 -10.41 -9.01
N ALA A 58 -35.04 -11.41 -8.84
CA ALA A 58 -35.46 -12.80 -8.61
C ALA A 58 -36.19 -12.99 -7.27
N ALA A 59 -35.75 -12.30 -6.20
CA ALA A 59 -36.39 -12.35 -4.88
C ALA A 59 -37.84 -11.82 -4.89
N GLN A 60 -38.18 -10.92 -5.81
CA GLN A 60 -39.55 -10.42 -5.99
C GLN A 60 -40.47 -11.45 -6.66
N THR A 61 -39.92 -12.38 -7.44
CA THR A 61 -40.69 -13.38 -8.19
C THR A 61 -40.76 -14.73 -7.47
N THR A 62 -39.67 -15.12 -6.80
CA THR A 62 -39.55 -16.36 -6.05
C THR A 62 -38.65 -16.11 -4.83
N PRO A 63 -39.17 -16.22 -3.59
CA PRO A 63 -38.34 -16.06 -2.41
C PRO A 63 -37.43 -17.29 -2.27
N ASN A 64 -36.14 -17.12 -2.58
CA ASN A 64 -35.11 -18.13 -2.31
C ASN A 64 -34.07 -17.55 -1.32
N PRO A 65 -34.10 -17.94 -0.04
CA PRO A 65 -33.23 -17.39 0.99
C PRO A 65 -31.74 -17.73 0.80
N GLU A 66 -31.42 -18.82 0.09
CA GLU A 66 -30.02 -19.25 -0.12
C GLU A 66 -29.27 -18.36 -1.13
N ARG A 67 -29.98 -17.72 -2.07
CA ARG A 67 -29.36 -16.82 -3.07
C ARG A 67 -28.91 -15.50 -2.47
N GLY A 68 -29.65 -14.95 -1.51
CA GLY A 68 -29.29 -13.69 -0.87
C GLY A 68 -27.99 -13.79 -0.05
N GLY A 69 -27.74 -14.94 0.58
CA GLY A 69 -26.54 -15.14 1.40
C GLY A 69 -25.24 -15.14 0.60
N ALA A 70 -25.19 -15.82 -0.54
CA ALA A 70 -23.97 -15.92 -1.35
C ALA A 70 -23.53 -14.57 -1.95
N THR A 71 -24.48 -13.72 -2.34
CA THR A 71 -24.19 -12.39 -2.89
C THR A 71 -23.80 -11.41 -1.80
N GLN A 72 -24.46 -11.49 -0.64
CA GLN A 72 -24.06 -10.72 0.54
C GLN A 72 -22.65 -11.08 1.02
N GLU A 73 -22.27 -12.35 1.04
CA GLU A 73 -20.89 -12.79 1.35
C GLU A 73 -19.86 -12.24 0.36
N LEU A 74 -20.23 -12.10 -0.91
CA LEU A 74 -19.34 -11.56 -1.94
C LEU A 74 -19.17 -10.05 -1.78
N GLU A 75 -20.24 -9.33 -1.43
CA GLU A 75 -20.20 -7.91 -1.09
C GLU A 75 -19.31 -7.63 0.11
N THR A 76 -19.52 -8.34 1.22
CA THR A 76 -18.73 -8.13 2.44
C THR A 76 -17.26 -8.38 2.18
N LEU A 77 -16.91 -9.44 1.44
CA LEU A 77 -15.54 -9.73 1.07
C LEU A 77 -14.93 -8.64 0.18
N TRP A 78 -15.72 -8.06 -0.73
CA TRP A 78 -15.27 -6.97 -1.58
C TRP A 78 -14.97 -5.71 -0.76
N GLU A 79 -15.88 -5.34 0.15
CA GLU A 79 -15.73 -4.18 1.04
C GLU A 79 -14.52 -4.32 1.97
N GLU A 80 -14.35 -5.51 2.57
CA GLU A 80 -13.21 -5.82 3.42
C GLU A 80 -11.90 -5.72 2.64
N THR A 81 -11.85 -6.28 1.43
CA THR A 81 -10.66 -6.23 0.58
C THR A 81 -10.34 -4.79 0.16
N HIS A 82 -11.36 -4.01 -0.23
CA HIS A 82 -11.22 -2.61 -0.62
C HIS A 82 -10.66 -1.79 0.54
N ARG A 83 -11.29 -1.86 1.71
CA ARG A 83 -10.82 -1.19 2.94
C ARG A 83 -9.38 -1.55 3.24
N ALA A 84 -9.03 -2.82 3.16
CA ALA A 84 -7.69 -3.29 3.48
C ALA A 84 -6.63 -2.82 2.45
N ILE A 85 -7.00 -2.58 1.19
CA ILE A 85 -6.11 -1.95 0.20
C ILE A 85 -5.94 -0.47 0.52
N THR A 86 -7.03 0.27 0.73
CA THR A 86 -7.02 1.70 1.03
C THR A 86 -6.17 2.00 2.27
N GLU A 87 -6.39 1.27 3.36
CA GLU A 87 -5.58 1.41 4.58
C GLU A 87 -4.09 1.18 4.29
N ARG A 88 -3.73 0.17 3.50
CA ARG A 88 -2.32 -0.10 3.17
C ARG A 88 -1.70 0.99 2.28
N LEU A 89 -2.48 1.60 1.39
CA LEU A 89 -2.05 2.74 0.57
C LEU A 89 -1.78 3.97 1.46
N ASP A 90 -2.67 4.27 2.40
CA ASP A 90 -2.48 5.36 3.36
C ASP A 90 -1.21 5.16 4.20
N HIS A 91 -1.00 3.93 4.70
CA HIS A 91 0.24 3.57 5.41
C HIS A 91 1.49 3.76 4.53
N CYS A 92 1.44 3.41 3.24
CA CYS A 92 2.54 3.63 2.31
C CYS A 92 2.82 5.13 2.12
N GLY A 93 1.78 5.96 2.05
CA GLY A 93 1.90 7.42 2.02
C GLY A 93 2.64 7.96 3.24
N GLY A 94 2.21 7.56 4.45
CA GLY A 94 2.89 7.94 5.69
C GLY A 94 4.35 7.49 5.76
N LEU A 95 4.65 6.25 5.33
CA LEU A 95 6.02 5.75 5.27
C LEU A 95 6.91 6.55 4.32
N ILE A 96 6.39 6.96 3.15
CA ILE A 96 7.10 7.81 2.19
C ILE A 96 7.48 9.15 2.83
N GLU A 97 6.56 9.79 3.56
CA GLU A 97 6.84 11.05 4.23
C GLU A 97 7.90 10.91 5.33
N LEU A 98 7.80 9.86 6.15
CA LEU A 98 8.78 9.57 7.20
C LEU A 98 10.18 9.32 6.61
N LEU A 99 10.28 8.54 5.54
CA LEU A 99 11.55 8.26 4.87
C LEU A 99 12.18 9.52 4.29
N LYS A 100 11.39 10.40 3.66
CA LYS A 100 11.88 11.68 3.15
C LYS A 100 12.41 12.58 4.28
N ARG A 101 11.69 12.65 5.41
CA ARG A 101 12.14 13.42 6.59
C ARG A 101 13.43 12.84 7.17
N PHE A 102 13.52 11.51 7.29
CA PHE A 102 14.72 10.83 7.75
C PHE A 102 15.93 11.16 6.86
N GLN A 103 15.80 10.99 5.54
CA GLN A 103 16.87 11.27 4.58
C GLN A 103 17.34 12.73 4.64
N MET A 104 16.41 13.68 4.82
CA MET A 104 16.74 15.10 4.98
C MET A 104 17.55 15.37 6.25
N VAL A 105 17.14 14.81 7.39
CA VAL A 105 17.87 14.97 8.65
C VAL A 105 19.24 14.31 8.58
N HIS A 106 19.31 13.10 8.04
CA HIS A 106 20.55 12.35 7.87
C HIS A 106 21.55 13.09 6.97
N SER A 107 21.11 13.65 5.84
CA SER A 107 22.00 14.38 4.93
C SER A 107 22.53 15.66 5.55
N ARG A 108 21.69 16.40 6.30
CA ARG A 108 22.12 17.60 7.04
C ARG A 108 23.11 17.28 8.16
N LEU A 109 22.88 16.20 8.89
CA LEU A 109 23.79 15.75 9.94
C LEU A 109 25.14 15.32 9.34
N SER A 110 25.10 14.49 8.30
CA SER A 110 26.30 13.98 7.62
C SER A 110 27.15 15.12 7.04
N SER A 111 26.53 16.12 6.41
CA SER A 111 27.26 17.27 5.87
C SER A 111 27.87 18.15 6.97
N THR A 112 27.16 18.31 8.09
CA THR A 112 27.67 19.04 9.26
C THR A 112 28.87 18.33 9.87
N LEU A 113 28.78 17.01 10.05
CA LEU A 113 29.87 16.18 10.57
C LEU A 113 31.08 16.21 9.66
N GLN A 114 30.89 15.99 8.36
CA GLN A 114 31.97 16.02 7.37
C GLN A 114 32.67 17.39 7.33
N ARG A 115 31.92 18.49 7.51
CA ARG A 115 32.51 19.83 7.60
C ARG A 115 33.34 19.99 8.87
N ALA A 116 32.84 19.55 10.02
CA ALA A 116 33.58 19.60 11.27
C ALA A 116 34.88 18.78 11.21
N GLU A 117 34.82 17.57 10.66
CA GLU A 117 35.99 16.71 10.46
C GLU A 117 37.05 17.38 9.57
N ARG A 118 36.63 18.04 8.47
CA ARG A 118 37.54 18.80 7.61
C ARG A 118 38.18 19.97 8.35
N THR A 119 37.40 20.77 9.08
CA THR A 119 37.95 21.90 9.86
C THR A 119 38.97 21.43 10.90
N ILE A 120 38.69 20.33 11.60
CA ILE A 120 39.63 19.75 12.58
C ILE A 120 40.91 19.28 11.89
N SER A 121 40.79 18.57 10.77
CA SER A 121 41.95 18.09 9.99
C SER A 121 42.81 19.24 9.46
N GLU A 122 42.17 20.29 8.93
CA GLU A 122 42.86 21.51 8.49
C GLU A 122 43.59 22.18 9.66
N GLN A 123 42.92 22.39 10.80
CA GLN A 123 43.55 22.97 12.00
C GLN A 123 44.75 22.14 12.49
N ALA A 124 44.63 20.81 12.54
CA ALA A 124 45.73 19.93 12.94
C ALA A 124 46.91 19.98 11.96
N SER A 125 46.63 20.10 10.65
CA SER A 125 47.65 20.23 9.60
C SER A 125 48.39 21.57 9.65
N TYR A 126 47.69 22.67 9.96
CA TYR A 126 48.32 23.98 10.17
C TYR A 126 49.24 23.98 11.39
N MET A 127 48.82 23.38 12.51
CA MET A 127 49.63 23.33 13.75
C MET A 127 50.84 22.37 13.66
N GLY A 128 50.88 21.46 12.68
CA GLY A 128 52.02 20.57 12.46
C GLY A 128 53.16 21.14 11.61
N LYS A 129 52.95 22.31 10.98
CA LYS A 129 53.93 22.93 10.07
C LYS A 129 54.86 23.97 10.73
N ASP A 130 54.52 24.40 11.95
CA ASP A 130 55.28 25.43 12.69
C ASP A 130 56.32 24.83 13.68
N ASN A 131 56.66 23.54 13.56
CA ASN A 131 57.65 22.84 14.40
C ASN A 131 58.89 22.40 13.61
#